data_AF-A0AAN9V3H8-F1
#
_entry.id   AF-A0AAN9V3H8-F1
#
_cell.length_a   1.000
_cell.length_b   1.000
_cell.length_c   1.000
_cell.angle_alpha   90.00
_cell.angle_beta   90.00
_cell.angle_gamma   90.00
#
_symmetry.space_group_name_H-M   'P 1'
#
loop_
_entity.id
_entity.type
_entity.pdbx_description
1 polymer ?
#
loop_
_entity_poly.entity_id
_entity_poly.type
_entity_poly.pdbx_seq_one_letter_code
_entity_poly.pdbx_strand_id
1 'polypeptide(L)'
;MFGLALLAASFLVQGIFAQSYWSYWSEGGGNFKCNNGAGGSYTAEWSGNGGFVCGKGWNPGGARTVHYSGEYSPNGPSYLAVYGWTRNPLIEYYVVEAHGDLLPNEPWTSKGNFTFEEGTYEIFTSTRVNKPSIEGTRTFQQYWSVRSEQRTNGSVTMQRHYDEWAKVGLPLGYHDYQILATEGYTSGNTASSGSASITVS
;
A
#
# COMPACT_ATOMS: atom_id res chain seq x y z
N MET A 1 -17.83 16.82 -56.38
CA MET A 1 -17.16 16.80 -55.07
C MET A 1 -17.98 15.90 -54.15
N PHE A 2 -17.56 14.65 -53.96
CA PHE A 2 -18.17 13.73 -52.99
C PHE A 2 -17.26 13.66 -51.78
N GLY A 3 -17.83 14.00 -50.61
CA GLY A 3 -17.11 14.12 -49.35
C GLY A 3 -16.68 12.77 -48.79
N LEU A 4 -15.42 12.69 -48.39
CA LEU A 4 -14.81 11.58 -47.68
C LEU A 4 -15.37 11.56 -46.24
N ALA A 5 -16.15 10.55 -45.90
CA ALA A 5 -16.57 10.31 -44.51
C ALA A 5 -15.40 9.70 -43.73
N LEU A 6 -14.78 10.48 -42.85
CA LEU A 6 -13.78 10.01 -41.92
C LEU A 6 -14.49 9.25 -40.78
N LEU A 7 -14.41 7.92 -40.78
CA LEU A 7 -14.80 7.13 -39.60
C LEU A 7 -13.80 7.43 -38.48
N ALA A 8 -14.22 8.19 -37.47
CA ALA A 8 -13.49 8.28 -36.22
C ALA A 8 -13.61 6.96 -35.47
N ALA A 9 -12.51 6.22 -35.36
CA ALA A 9 -12.42 5.08 -34.46
C ALA A 9 -12.60 5.58 -33.02
N SER A 10 -13.68 5.17 -32.37
CA SER A 10 -13.88 5.37 -30.94
C SER A 10 -12.90 4.47 -30.20
N PHE A 11 -11.80 5.04 -29.71
CA PHE A 11 -10.97 4.38 -28.72
C PHE A 11 -11.77 4.31 -27.41
N LEU A 12 -12.03 3.08 -26.96
CA LEU A 12 -12.44 2.81 -25.59
C LEU A 12 -11.29 3.25 -24.68
N VAL A 13 -11.41 4.44 -24.06
CA VAL A 13 -10.67 4.74 -22.84
C VAL A 13 -11.18 3.74 -21.82
N GLN A 14 -10.38 2.71 -21.53
CA GLN A 14 -10.63 1.81 -20.40
C GLN A 14 -10.84 2.69 -19.16
N GLY A 15 -12.01 2.55 -18.55
CA GLY A 15 -12.46 3.43 -17.48
C GLY A 15 -11.39 3.60 -16.42
N ILE A 16 -10.94 4.84 -16.23
CA ILE A 16 -10.19 5.23 -15.05
C ILE A 16 -11.11 4.93 -13.88
N PHE A 17 -10.87 3.82 -13.17
CA PHE A 17 -11.48 3.65 -11.85
C PHE A 17 -11.01 4.86 -11.04
N ALA A 18 -11.90 5.82 -10.83
CA ALA A 18 -11.56 7.10 -10.26
C ALA A 18 -10.80 6.89 -8.95
N GLN A 19 -9.55 7.32 -8.91
CA GLN A 19 -8.68 7.27 -7.76
C GLN A 19 -9.14 8.32 -6.73
N SER A 20 -10.24 8.01 -6.09
CA SER A 20 -11.02 8.90 -5.22
C SER A 20 -11.13 8.39 -3.80
N TYR A 21 -10.77 7.12 -3.57
CA TYR A 21 -10.80 6.56 -2.23
C TYR A 21 -9.63 7.12 -1.43
N TRP A 22 -9.93 7.64 -0.24
CA TRP A 22 -8.98 8.11 0.73
C TRP A 22 -9.28 7.40 2.05
N SER A 23 -8.24 6.90 2.70
CA SER A 23 -8.33 6.29 4.02
C SER A 23 -7.37 6.99 4.96
N TYR A 24 -7.82 7.20 6.18
CA TYR A 24 -6.99 7.67 7.28
C TYR A 24 -7.46 7.02 8.57
N TRP A 25 -6.59 6.20 9.16
CA TRP A 25 -6.79 5.55 10.44
C TRP A 25 -5.65 5.91 11.40
N SER A 26 -5.95 6.00 12.69
CA SER A 26 -4.95 6.21 13.74
C SER A 26 -5.41 5.60 15.07
N GLU A 27 -4.43 5.15 15.87
CA GLU A 27 -4.62 4.74 17.27
C GLU A 27 -4.86 5.94 18.22
N GLY A 28 -4.57 7.16 17.78
CA GLY A 28 -4.46 8.33 18.65
C GLY A 28 -3.17 8.31 19.48
N GLY A 29 -3.03 9.23 20.44
CA GLY A 29 -1.87 9.30 21.35
C GLY A 29 -0.62 9.98 20.80
N GLY A 30 -0.47 10.07 19.47
CA GLY A 30 0.56 10.85 18.78
C GLY A 30 -0.01 12.08 18.07
N ASN A 31 0.88 12.87 17.46
CA ASN A 31 0.52 13.93 16.53
C ASN A 31 0.58 13.37 15.11
N PHE A 32 -0.57 12.92 14.61
CA PHE A 32 -0.74 12.39 13.27
C PHE A 32 -1.62 13.34 12.47
N LYS A 33 -1.13 13.82 11.33
CA LYS A 33 -1.89 14.67 10.40
C LYS A 33 -1.80 14.08 9.01
N CYS A 34 -2.95 13.78 8.42
CA CYS A 34 -3.01 13.36 7.03
C CYS A 34 -4.02 14.21 6.27
N ASN A 35 -3.56 14.92 5.23
CA ASN A 35 -4.40 15.81 4.44
C ASN A 35 -4.71 15.20 3.09
N ASN A 36 -6.00 15.16 2.75
CA ASN A 36 -6.47 14.71 1.45
C ASN A 36 -6.33 15.85 0.43
N GLY A 37 -5.36 15.73 -0.49
CA GLY A 37 -5.07 16.70 -1.53
C GLY A 37 -5.94 16.53 -2.78
N ALA A 38 -5.76 17.43 -3.73
CA ALA A 38 -6.44 17.37 -5.03
C ALA A 38 -5.96 16.19 -5.88
N GLY A 39 -6.84 15.66 -6.73
CA GLY A 39 -6.53 14.51 -7.59
C GLY A 39 -6.03 13.33 -6.76
N GLY A 40 -4.88 12.78 -7.11
CA GLY A 40 -4.30 11.65 -6.41
C GLY A 40 -3.37 11.95 -5.24
N SER A 41 -3.26 13.22 -4.84
CA SER A 41 -2.29 13.67 -3.84
C SER A 41 -2.80 13.54 -2.40
N TYR A 42 -1.89 13.25 -1.47
CA TYR A 42 -2.07 13.41 -0.03
C TYR A 42 -0.76 13.82 0.64
N THR A 43 -0.85 14.45 1.82
CA THR A 43 0.31 14.69 2.68
C THR A 43 0.12 14.02 4.04
N ALA A 44 1.23 13.62 4.65
CA ALA A 44 1.27 13.10 6.00
C ALA A 44 2.38 13.81 6.80
N GLU A 45 2.09 14.19 8.02
CA GLU A 45 3.06 14.62 9.03
C GLU A 45 2.78 13.84 10.30
N TRP A 46 3.81 13.23 10.89
CA TRP A 46 3.62 12.47 12.12
C TRP A 46 4.76 12.64 13.12
N SER A 47 4.41 12.46 14.40
CA SER A 47 5.36 12.35 15.51
C SER A 47 4.69 11.74 16.74
N GLY A 48 5.47 11.07 17.58
CA GLY A 48 5.04 10.57 18.88
C GLY A 48 4.69 9.08 18.88
N ASN A 49 4.01 8.65 19.94
CA ASN A 49 3.66 7.25 20.14
C ASN A 49 2.31 6.89 19.51
N GLY A 50 2.08 5.60 19.27
CA GLY A 50 0.92 5.05 18.57
C GLY A 50 1.21 4.79 17.10
N GLY A 51 0.15 4.54 16.34
CA GLY A 51 0.21 4.27 14.90
C GLY A 51 -0.82 5.05 14.09
N PHE A 52 -0.51 5.21 12.80
CA PHE A 52 -1.45 5.68 11.80
C PHE A 52 -1.18 5.02 10.45
N VAL A 53 -2.21 4.92 9.63
CA VAL A 53 -2.12 4.52 8.21
C VAL A 53 -2.98 5.48 7.42
N CYS A 54 -2.41 6.12 6.40
CA CYS A 54 -3.19 6.99 5.52
C CYS A 54 -2.72 6.97 4.08
N GLY A 55 -3.64 7.18 3.14
CA GLY A 55 -3.30 7.16 1.73
C GLY A 55 -4.51 7.24 0.80
N LYS A 56 -4.24 7.18 -0.50
CA LYS A 56 -5.26 7.24 -1.55
C LYS A 56 -5.17 6.08 -2.53
N GLY A 57 -6.30 5.76 -3.15
CA GLY A 57 -6.41 4.69 -4.14
C GLY A 57 -7.85 4.38 -4.48
N TRP A 58 -8.25 3.12 -4.26
CA TRP A 58 -9.48 2.55 -4.80
C TRP A 58 -10.19 1.66 -3.78
N ASN A 59 -11.52 1.61 -3.89
CA ASN A 59 -12.35 0.65 -3.19
C ASN A 59 -13.51 0.22 -4.11
N PRO A 60 -13.57 -1.05 -4.56
CA PRO A 60 -12.62 -2.11 -4.24
C PRO A 60 -11.25 -1.91 -4.91
N GLY A 61 -10.23 -2.49 -4.29
CA GLY A 61 -8.89 -2.67 -4.82
C GLY A 61 -8.85 -3.71 -5.94
N GLY A 62 -7.65 -4.08 -6.38
CA GLY A 62 -7.50 -5.14 -7.37
C GLY A 62 -6.10 -5.21 -7.96
N ALA A 63 -5.96 -5.99 -9.02
CA ALA A 63 -4.70 -6.27 -9.70
C ALA A 63 -4.27 -5.18 -10.68
N ARG A 64 -4.39 -3.91 -10.27
CA ARG A 64 -4.03 -2.73 -11.07
C ARG A 64 -2.53 -2.44 -10.98
N THR A 65 -2.01 -1.73 -11.97
CA THR A 65 -0.71 -1.06 -11.85
C THR A 65 -0.93 0.28 -11.16
N VAL A 66 -0.24 0.50 -10.04
CA VAL A 66 -0.29 1.75 -9.27
C VAL A 66 0.89 2.61 -9.69
N HIS A 67 0.66 3.77 -10.31
CA HIS A 67 1.73 4.74 -10.55
C HIS A 67 1.75 5.75 -9.41
N TYR A 68 2.96 6.14 -8.99
CA TYR A 68 3.09 7.12 -7.93
C TYR A 68 4.42 7.88 -7.98
N SER A 69 4.42 9.03 -7.34
CA SER A 69 5.61 9.84 -7.10
C SER A 69 5.45 10.65 -5.82
N GLY A 70 6.58 11.04 -5.24
CA GLY A 70 6.58 11.94 -4.11
C GLY A 70 7.82 11.85 -3.23
N GLU A 71 7.70 12.50 -2.08
CA GLU A 71 8.71 12.56 -1.04
C GLU A 71 8.24 11.77 0.18
N TYR A 72 9.18 11.09 0.82
CA TYR A 72 8.94 10.31 2.03
C TYR A 72 10.20 10.37 2.90
N SER A 73 10.07 10.95 4.09
CA SER A 73 11.19 11.23 4.99
C SER A 73 10.86 10.76 6.41
N PRO A 74 10.94 9.45 6.67
CA PRO A 74 10.69 8.89 7.99
C PRO A 74 11.90 9.03 8.92
N ASN A 75 11.63 9.02 10.21
CA ASN A 75 12.58 8.78 11.28
C ASN A 75 11.91 7.83 12.29
N GLY A 76 12.46 6.62 12.41
CA GLY A 76 11.85 5.52 13.15
C GLY A 76 10.99 4.60 12.26
N PRO A 77 10.18 3.70 12.87
CA PRO A 77 9.42 2.70 12.15
C PRO A 77 8.29 3.31 11.31
N SER A 78 8.32 3.08 10.00
CA SER A 78 7.37 3.65 9.05
C SER A 78 7.45 2.94 7.69
N TYR A 79 6.36 2.92 6.93
CA TYR A 79 6.31 2.37 5.58
C TYR A 79 5.70 3.35 4.58
N LEU A 80 6.19 3.27 3.34
CA LEU A 80 5.52 3.72 2.13
C LEU A 80 5.22 2.47 1.28
N ALA A 81 3.94 2.12 1.14
CA ALA A 81 3.56 0.84 0.56
C ALA A 81 2.24 0.91 -0.21
N VAL A 82 2.08 0.09 -1.25
CA VAL A 82 0.72 -0.27 -1.69
C VAL A 82 0.15 -1.20 -0.64
N TYR A 83 -0.93 -0.76 -0.01
CA TYR A 83 -1.55 -1.35 1.16
C TYR A 83 -3.01 -1.66 0.87
N GLY A 84 -3.52 -2.79 1.35
CA GLY A 84 -4.93 -3.09 1.22
C GLY A 84 -5.36 -4.31 2.00
N TRP A 85 -6.63 -4.63 1.84
CA TRP A 85 -7.26 -5.76 2.51
C TRP A 85 -8.00 -6.65 1.53
N THR A 86 -8.11 -7.91 1.91
CA THR A 86 -9.08 -8.83 1.32
C THR A 86 -9.93 -9.46 2.41
N ARG A 87 -11.08 -10.01 2.03
CA ARG A 87 -12.02 -10.70 2.90
C ARG A 87 -12.30 -12.10 2.35
N ASN A 88 -12.68 -13.01 3.24
CA ASN A 88 -12.84 -14.46 2.99
C ASN A 88 -11.76 -15.05 2.07
N PRO A 89 -10.51 -15.18 2.54
CA PRO A 89 -10.03 -14.90 3.91
C PRO A 89 -9.74 -13.42 4.21
N LEU A 90 -9.77 -13.05 5.50
CA LEU A 90 -9.32 -11.74 5.97
C LEU A 90 -7.79 -11.67 5.92
N ILE A 91 -7.26 -10.84 5.01
CA ILE A 91 -5.82 -10.64 4.83
C ILE A 91 -5.55 -9.15 4.71
N GLU A 92 -4.54 -8.68 5.43
CA GLU A 92 -3.93 -7.38 5.23
C GLU A 92 -2.66 -7.56 4.39
N TYR A 93 -2.44 -6.75 3.36
CA TYR A 93 -1.27 -6.91 2.51
C TYR A 93 -0.53 -5.61 2.27
N TYR A 94 0.78 -5.74 2.06
CA TYR A 94 1.71 -4.67 1.82
C TYR A 94 2.65 -5.02 0.66
N VAL A 95 2.84 -4.07 -0.24
CA VAL A 95 3.98 -4.00 -1.16
C VAL A 95 4.78 -2.77 -0.78
N VAL A 96 5.81 -2.96 0.05
CA VAL A 96 6.62 -1.90 0.66
C VAL A 96 7.67 -1.44 -0.35
N GLU A 97 7.57 -0.19 -0.77
CA GLU A 97 8.48 0.44 -1.73
C GLU A 97 9.60 1.21 -1.03
N ALA A 98 9.32 1.78 0.15
CA ALA A 98 10.30 2.40 1.04
C ALA A 98 9.87 2.24 2.49
N HIS A 99 10.81 2.33 3.42
CA HIS A 99 10.55 2.17 4.86
C HIS A 99 11.58 2.95 5.69
N GLY A 100 11.18 3.33 6.91
CA GLY A 100 12.10 3.78 7.94
C GLY A 100 12.79 2.58 8.59
N ASP A 101 12.73 2.48 9.92
CA ASP A 101 13.32 1.33 10.61
C ASP A 101 12.43 0.07 10.47
N LEU A 102 12.97 -1.01 9.90
CA LEU A 102 12.40 -2.35 10.04
C LEU A 102 12.96 -2.97 11.32
N LEU A 103 12.20 -2.93 12.41
CA LEU A 103 12.70 -3.48 13.67
C LEU A 103 12.65 -5.02 13.68
N PRO A 104 13.65 -5.69 14.25
CA PRO A 104 13.85 -7.14 14.13
C PRO A 104 12.78 -8.02 14.81
N ASN A 105 11.82 -7.43 15.54
CA ASN A 105 10.79 -8.16 16.28
C ASN A 105 9.46 -8.26 15.52
N GLU A 106 9.42 -7.87 14.24
CA GLU A 106 8.25 -8.15 13.43
C GLU A 106 8.10 -9.67 13.24
N PRO A 107 6.92 -10.27 13.46
CA PRO A 107 6.70 -11.72 13.43
C PRO A 107 6.67 -12.26 11.99
N TRP A 108 7.60 -11.82 11.15
CA TRP A 108 7.69 -12.14 9.74
C TRP A 108 8.37 -13.49 9.53
N THR A 109 7.67 -14.36 8.81
CA THR A 109 8.20 -15.62 8.29
C THR A 109 8.55 -15.42 6.82
N SER A 110 9.83 -15.56 6.46
CA SER A 110 10.27 -15.47 5.07
C SER A 110 9.67 -16.59 4.22
N LYS A 111 9.28 -16.25 2.99
CA LYS A 111 8.76 -17.16 1.97
C LYS A 111 9.61 -17.18 0.69
N GLY A 112 10.80 -16.59 0.74
CA GLY A 112 11.69 -16.41 -0.40
C GLY A 112 11.60 -15.01 -0.98
N ASN A 113 12.05 -14.86 -2.21
CA ASN A 113 12.05 -13.60 -2.94
C ASN A 113 11.72 -13.85 -4.41
N PHE A 114 11.44 -12.77 -5.13
CA PHE A 114 11.33 -12.79 -6.59
C PHE A 114 11.86 -11.50 -7.18
N THR A 115 12.32 -11.59 -8.42
CA THR A 115 12.78 -10.45 -9.22
C THR A 115 11.96 -10.35 -10.50
N PHE A 116 11.68 -9.13 -10.92
CA PHE A 116 11.12 -8.80 -12.23
C PHE A 116 11.52 -7.38 -12.63
N GLU A 117 10.94 -6.84 -13.70
CA GLU A 117 11.29 -5.54 -14.28
C GLU A 117 11.22 -4.37 -13.29
N GLU A 118 10.28 -4.39 -12.33
CA GLU A 118 10.17 -3.32 -11.32
C GLU A 118 11.12 -3.54 -10.13
N GLY A 119 11.87 -4.65 -10.08
CA GLY A 119 12.96 -4.94 -9.14
C GLY A 119 12.78 -6.23 -8.33
N THR A 120 13.52 -6.31 -7.22
CA THR A 120 13.54 -7.48 -6.33
C THR A 120 12.75 -7.22 -5.05
N TYR A 121 11.94 -8.20 -4.67
CA TYR A 121 11.11 -8.17 -3.47
C TYR A 121 11.28 -9.44 -2.66
N GLU A 122 11.49 -9.29 -1.36
CA GLU A 122 11.42 -10.38 -0.39
C GLU A 122 9.97 -10.59 0.05
N ILE A 123 9.53 -11.84 0.13
CA ILE A 123 8.16 -12.19 0.54
C ILE A 123 8.18 -12.61 2.01
N PHE A 124 7.28 -12.03 2.80
CA PHE A 124 7.03 -12.45 4.18
C PHE A 124 5.54 -12.70 4.43
N THR A 125 5.27 -13.48 5.48
CA THR A 125 3.93 -13.56 6.08
C THR A 125 4.03 -13.53 7.59
N SER A 126 2.98 -13.02 8.24
CA SER A 126 2.84 -13.05 9.69
C SER A 126 1.38 -13.29 10.07
N THR A 127 1.15 -13.68 11.33
CA THR A 127 -0.19 -13.77 11.91
C THR A 127 -0.37 -12.64 12.93
N ARG A 128 -1.43 -11.86 12.77
CA ARG A 128 -1.86 -10.86 13.74
C ARG A 128 -2.95 -11.46 14.60
N VAL A 129 -2.69 -11.63 15.89
CA VAL A 129 -3.63 -12.25 16.83
C VAL A 129 -4.41 -11.17 17.59
N ASN A 130 -5.74 -11.22 17.51
CA ASN A 130 -6.65 -10.27 18.19
C ASN A 130 -6.27 -8.80 17.97
N LYS A 131 -6.06 -8.41 16.71
CA LYS A 131 -5.69 -7.04 16.32
C LYS A 131 -6.84 -6.33 15.60
N PRO A 132 -6.83 -4.98 15.59
CA PRO A 132 -7.76 -4.20 14.77
C PRO A 132 -7.67 -4.59 13.29
N SER A 133 -8.81 -4.55 12.60
CA SER A 133 -8.93 -4.83 11.15
C SER A 133 -10.18 -4.15 10.59
N ILE A 134 -10.39 -4.27 9.28
CA ILE A 134 -11.64 -3.86 8.60
C ILE A 134 -12.89 -4.66 9.00
N GLU A 135 -12.74 -5.65 9.89
CA GLU A 135 -13.81 -6.45 10.50
C GLU A 135 -13.87 -6.31 12.03
N GLY A 136 -13.24 -5.26 12.57
CA GLY A 136 -13.03 -5.09 14.00
C GLY A 136 -11.89 -5.97 14.52
N THR A 137 -11.91 -6.34 15.80
CA THR A 137 -10.86 -7.18 16.37
C THR A 137 -10.93 -8.61 15.81
N ARG A 138 -9.87 -9.05 15.13
CA ARG A 138 -9.77 -10.37 14.50
C ARG A 138 -8.36 -10.95 14.62
N THR A 139 -8.26 -12.24 14.31
CA THR A 139 -6.98 -12.87 13.98
C THR A 139 -6.91 -13.06 12.47
N PHE A 140 -5.84 -12.57 11.84
CA PHE A 140 -5.71 -12.54 10.38
C PHE A 140 -4.24 -12.67 9.94
N GLN A 141 -4.05 -13.03 8.67
CA GLN A 141 -2.73 -13.07 8.06
C GLN A 141 -2.33 -11.70 7.50
N GLN A 142 -1.04 -11.40 7.56
CA GLN A 142 -0.45 -10.33 6.76
C GLN A 142 0.47 -10.91 5.70
N TYR A 143 0.41 -10.36 4.48
CA TYR A 143 1.31 -10.68 3.37
C TYR A 143 2.14 -9.47 3.00
N TRP A 144 3.42 -9.72 2.71
CA TRP A 144 4.38 -8.66 2.48
C TRP A 144 5.19 -8.97 1.23
N SER A 145 5.37 -7.97 0.38
CA SER A 145 6.51 -7.85 -0.53
C SER A 145 7.32 -6.65 -0.09
N VAL A 146 8.56 -6.87 0.36
CA VAL A 146 9.46 -5.80 0.80
C VAL A 146 10.54 -5.62 -0.25
N ARG A 147 10.58 -4.42 -0.83
CA ARG A 147 11.54 -4.07 -1.86
C ARG A 147 12.97 -4.03 -1.30
N SER A 148 13.92 -4.66 -2.00
CA SER A 148 15.33 -4.66 -1.59
C SER A 148 16.03 -3.31 -1.78
N GLU A 149 15.65 -2.54 -2.80
CA GLU A 149 16.21 -1.22 -3.09
C GLU A 149 15.13 -0.13 -3.02
N GLN A 150 15.07 0.59 -1.90
CA GLN A 150 13.97 1.52 -1.63
C GLN A 150 13.80 2.61 -2.70
N ARG A 151 12.55 2.98 -3.00
CA ARG A 151 12.20 4.10 -3.89
C ARG A 151 10.90 4.78 -3.49
N THR A 152 10.76 6.06 -3.85
CA THR A 152 9.59 6.89 -3.55
C THR A 152 8.79 7.29 -4.81
N ASN A 153 9.12 6.70 -5.95
CA ASN A 153 8.45 6.93 -7.22
C ASN A 153 8.56 5.69 -8.12
N GLY A 154 7.54 5.46 -8.95
CA GLY A 154 7.53 4.37 -9.92
C GLY A 154 6.15 3.79 -10.18
N SER A 155 6.13 2.57 -10.71
CA SER A 155 4.95 1.74 -10.89
C SER A 155 5.03 0.51 -10.01
N VAL A 156 3.88 0.08 -9.47
CA VAL A 156 3.74 -1.19 -8.76
C VAL A 156 2.66 -2.02 -9.45
N THR A 157 3.07 -3.05 -10.17
CA THR A 157 2.17 -3.94 -10.90
C THR A 157 1.62 -5.01 -9.96
N MET A 158 0.46 -4.75 -9.34
CA MET A 158 -0.06 -5.58 -8.24
C MET A 158 -0.35 -7.03 -8.62
N GLN A 159 -0.78 -7.30 -9.87
CA GLN A 159 -0.98 -8.67 -10.35
C GLN A 159 0.28 -9.53 -10.15
N ARG A 160 1.47 -8.96 -10.39
CA ARG A 160 2.74 -9.67 -10.24
C ARG A 160 2.95 -10.13 -8.80
N HIS A 161 2.69 -9.26 -7.82
CA HIS A 161 2.82 -9.58 -6.40
C HIS A 161 1.83 -10.67 -5.99
N TYR A 162 0.57 -10.57 -6.45
CA TYR A 162 -0.47 -11.54 -6.14
C TYR A 162 -0.14 -12.93 -6.68
N ASP A 163 0.39 -13.01 -7.90
CA ASP A 163 0.82 -14.27 -8.51
C ASP A 163 1.99 -14.91 -7.74
N GLU A 164 2.97 -14.11 -7.31
CA GLU A 164 4.13 -14.60 -6.57
C GLU A 164 3.76 -15.01 -5.14
N TRP A 165 2.83 -14.31 -4.48
CA TRP A 165 2.26 -14.75 -3.21
C TRP A 165 1.51 -16.09 -3.34
N ALA A 166 0.69 -16.25 -4.38
CA ALA A 166 -0.04 -17.49 -4.61
C ALA A 166 0.91 -18.70 -4.81
N LYS A 167 2.03 -18.51 -5.52
CA LYS A 167 3.06 -19.57 -5.75
C LYS A 167 3.67 -20.09 -4.45
N VAL A 168 3.78 -19.24 -3.42
CA VAL A 168 4.32 -19.62 -2.11
C VAL A 168 3.24 -19.96 -1.08
N GLY A 169 2.01 -20.23 -1.55
CA GLY A 169 0.90 -20.68 -0.72
C GLY A 169 0.20 -19.57 0.06
N LEU A 170 0.25 -18.33 -0.44
CA LEU A 170 -0.39 -17.15 0.16
C LEU A 170 -1.49 -16.59 -0.78
N PRO A 171 -2.60 -17.32 -1.03
CA PRO A 171 -3.67 -16.83 -1.88
C PRO A 171 -4.47 -15.70 -1.21
N LEU A 172 -4.96 -14.75 -2.01
CA LEU A 172 -5.81 -13.66 -1.54
C LEU A 172 -7.31 -14.02 -1.55
N GLY A 173 -8.09 -13.29 -0.76
CA GLY A 173 -9.56 -13.30 -0.81
C GLY A 173 -10.11 -12.30 -1.83
N TYR A 174 -11.38 -11.89 -1.66
CA TYR A 174 -11.94 -10.80 -2.46
C TYR A 174 -11.47 -9.44 -1.93
N HIS A 175 -11.12 -8.53 -2.83
CA HIS A 175 -10.57 -7.22 -2.48
C HIS A 175 -11.59 -6.33 -1.75
N ASP A 176 -11.17 -5.75 -0.63
CA ASP A 176 -11.75 -4.55 -0.01
C ASP A 176 -11.01 -3.33 -0.58
N TYR A 177 -10.62 -2.31 0.20
CA TYR A 177 -9.84 -1.19 -0.35
C TYR A 177 -8.36 -1.52 -0.63
N GLN A 178 -7.77 -0.70 -1.52
CA GLN A 178 -6.34 -0.66 -1.83
C GLN A 178 -5.90 0.79 -2.01
N ILE A 179 -4.85 1.20 -1.31
CA ILE A 179 -4.29 2.56 -1.36
C ILE A 179 -2.76 2.50 -1.45
N LEU A 180 -2.12 3.55 -1.98
CA LEU A 180 -0.73 3.80 -1.63
C LEU A 180 -0.73 4.53 -0.29
N ALA A 181 -0.19 3.88 0.74
CA ALA A 181 -0.23 4.34 2.12
C ALA A 181 1.14 4.81 2.60
N THR A 182 1.10 5.83 3.45
CA THR A 182 2.13 6.13 4.43
C THR A 182 1.63 5.62 5.79
N GLU A 183 2.46 4.84 6.46
CA GLU A 183 2.20 4.31 7.80
C GLU A 183 3.38 4.68 8.71
N GLY A 184 3.10 5.10 9.94
CA GLY A 184 4.12 5.30 10.97
C GLY A 184 3.60 4.75 12.28
N TYR A 185 4.45 4.05 13.02
CA TYR A 185 4.02 3.30 14.20
C TYR A 185 5.11 3.21 15.25
N THR A 186 4.69 2.97 16.49
CA THR A 186 5.61 2.69 17.60
C THR A 186 5.95 1.22 17.62
N SER A 187 7.25 0.92 17.71
CA SER A 187 7.73 -0.45 17.84
C SER A 187 8.66 -0.57 19.05
N GLY A 188 8.21 -1.31 20.06
CA GLY A 188 8.84 -1.30 21.39
C GLY A 188 8.81 0.10 22.01
N ASN A 189 9.99 0.64 22.32
CA ASN A 189 10.16 1.99 22.85
C ASN A 189 10.52 3.03 21.76
N THR A 190 10.53 2.61 20.49
CA THR A 190 10.90 3.47 19.37
C THR A 190 9.65 4.10 18.77
N ALA A 191 9.47 5.39 19.02
CA ALA A 191 8.45 6.22 18.38
C ALA A 191 8.81 6.51 16.93
N SER A 192 7.81 6.92 16.15
CA SER A 192 7.99 7.30 14.74
C SER A 192 7.70 8.78 14.54
N SER A 193 8.44 9.41 13.63
CA SER A 193 8.18 10.77 13.16
C SER A 193 8.54 10.91 11.70
N GLY A 194 8.04 11.93 11.03
CA GLY A 194 8.40 12.20 9.65
C GLY A 194 7.35 12.97 8.88
N SER A 195 7.58 13.04 7.57
CA SER A 195 6.62 13.61 6.62
C SER A 195 6.61 12.84 5.31
N ALA A 196 5.49 12.92 4.60
CA ALA A 196 5.34 12.41 3.24
C ALA A 196 4.44 13.33 2.42
N SER A 197 4.75 13.45 1.13
CA SER A 197 3.92 14.13 0.13
C SER A 197 3.87 13.27 -1.10
N ILE A 198 2.75 12.60 -1.32
CA ILE A 198 2.63 11.50 -2.28
C ILE A 198 1.50 11.80 -3.26
N THR A 199 1.72 11.52 -4.54
CA THR A 199 0.70 11.55 -5.59
C THR A 199 0.61 10.18 -6.24
N VAL A 200 -0.56 9.58 -6.20
CA VAL A 200 -0.88 8.37 -6.98
C VAL A 200 -1.56 8.79 -8.29
N SER A 201 -1.37 8.05 -9.38
CA SER A 201 -1.93 8.34 -10.72
C SER A 201 -2.32 7.08 -11.50
#